data_AF-A0A969FT07-F1
#
_entry.id   AF-A0A969FT07-F1
#
_cell.length_a   1.000
_cell.length_b   1.000
_cell.length_c   1.000
_cell.angle_alpha   90.00
_cell.angle_beta   90.00
_cell.angle_gamma   90.00
#
_symmetry.space_group_name_H-M   'P 1'
#
loop_
_entity.id
_entity.type
_entity.pdbx_description
1 polymer ?
#
loop_
_entity_poly.entity_id
_entity_poly.type
_entity_poly.pdbx_seq_one_letter_code
_entity_poly.pdbx_strand_id
1 'polypeptide(L)'
;MFILDPRSFRDAQLPPAASITDTVKVSAFISATFTPGRTMLGRRQLDGLKADLQQAQDNGITWKFVFISEPVQNFGAINAEDRFEGYAVERTELLQYIAQNNITNVVFVAADVHGTVVNNLTYQVGPGQPQQPTGAFEVIVGPAAFLDGLFGPVVANLAFQAGLLSEQEKAFYDTQNQAGKDAIIKQVIDHILVAGGYDTIGLDGSGIDATLVSGDYVRVHKYGWTEFAIDEATQQLTVTTYGIEPYGYDDFLADPETIINQDPVVVSQFVVNPSAGESVSRVYLPLITRN
;
A
#
# COMPACT_ATOMS: atom_id res chain seq x y z
N MET A 1 -12.04 12.63 1.13
CA MET A 1 -11.89 11.20 1.46
C MET A 1 -12.81 10.42 0.55
N PHE A 2 -12.31 9.37 -0.08
CA PHE A 2 -13.04 8.49 -0.99
C PHE A 2 -13.01 7.09 -0.39
N ILE A 3 -14.16 6.47 -0.18
CA ILE A 3 -14.26 5.11 0.37
C ILE A 3 -14.75 4.20 -0.74
N LEU A 4 -13.98 3.16 -1.02
CA LEU A 4 -14.20 2.26 -2.15
C LEU A 4 -14.71 0.90 -1.67
N ASP A 5 -15.44 0.23 -2.57
CA ASP A 5 -15.88 -1.15 -2.41
C ASP A 5 -15.28 -2.00 -3.55
N PRO A 6 -14.12 -2.62 -3.28
CA PRO A 6 -13.41 -3.51 -4.21
C PRO A 6 -13.91 -4.96 -4.17
N ARG A 7 -14.94 -5.31 -3.38
CA ARG A 7 -15.45 -6.68 -3.27
C ARG A 7 -16.74 -6.90 -4.05
N SER A 8 -17.66 -5.92 -4.03
CA SER A 8 -18.99 -6.10 -4.61
C SER A 8 -19.03 -6.18 -6.14
N PHE A 9 -18.03 -5.59 -6.82
CA PHE A 9 -18.07 -5.40 -8.29
C PHE A 9 -16.87 -6.00 -9.03
N ARG A 10 -15.94 -6.63 -8.31
CA ARG A 10 -14.76 -7.23 -8.92
C ARG A 10 -15.10 -8.48 -9.71
N ASP A 11 -14.33 -8.72 -10.76
CA ASP A 11 -14.33 -10.01 -11.44
C ASP A 11 -13.76 -11.13 -10.56
N ALA A 12 -13.90 -12.36 -11.02
CA ALA A 12 -13.22 -13.49 -10.41
C ALA A 12 -11.70 -13.29 -10.42
N GLN A 13 -11.05 -13.67 -9.32
CA GLN A 13 -9.59 -13.70 -9.19
C GLN A 13 -8.96 -14.60 -10.27
N LEU A 14 -7.72 -14.31 -10.65
CA LEU A 14 -6.92 -15.24 -11.45
C LEU A 14 -6.57 -16.49 -10.62
N PRO A 15 -6.23 -17.61 -11.26
CA PRO A 15 -5.54 -18.68 -10.55
C PRO A 15 -4.28 -18.13 -9.85
N PRO A 16 -4.02 -18.50 -8.58
CA PRO A 16 -2.86 -18.02 -7.86
C PRO A 16 -1.55 -18.38 -8.56
N ALA A 17 -0.53 -17.53 -8.41
CA ALA A 17 0.80 -17.83 -8.91
C ALA A 17 1.34 -19.09 -8.21
N ALA A 18 1.59 -20.15 -9.00
CA ALA A 18 1.99 -21.45 -8.45
C ALA A 18 3.43 -21.51 -7.92
N SER A 19 4.23 -20.46 -8.10
CA SER A 19 5.61 -20.34 -7.59
C SER A 19 6.09 -18.89 -7.72
N ILE A 20 7.01 -18.47 -6.84
CA ILE A 20 7.73 -17.18 -6.90
C ILE A 20 9.15 -17.27 -7.45
N THR A 21 9.71 -18.48 -7.51
CA THR A 21 11.07 -18.72 -8.00
C THR A 21 11.08 -19.26 -9.43
N ASP A 22 9.95 -19.76 -9.92
CA ASP A 22 9.77 -20.19 -11.30
C ASP A 22 9.44 -18.98 -12.18
N THR A 23 10.45 -18.42 -12.83
CA THR A 23 10.36 -17.21 -13.64
C THR A 23 9.35 -17.32 -14.79
N VAL A 24 9.15 -18.52 -15.35
CA VAL A 24 8.18 -18.76 -16.42
C VAL A 24 6.76 -18.65 -15.87
N LYS A 25 6.48 -19.26 -14.72
CA LYS A 25 5.18 -19.19 -14.07
C LYS A 25 4.87 -17.79 -13.54
N VAL A 26 5.85 -17.11 -12.96
CA VAL A 26 5.72 -15.71 -12.52
C VAL A 26 5.39 -14.82 -13.72
N SER A 27 6.14 -14.96 -14.83
CA SER A 27 5.91 -14.17 -16.04
C SER A 27 4.55 -14.46 -16.69
N ALA A 28 4.10 -15.72 -16.66
CA ALA A 28 2.77 -16.10 -17.13
C ALA A 28 1.67 -15.48 -16.28
N PHE A 29 1.82 -15.47 -14.96
CA PHE A 29 0.89 -14.81 -14.04
C PHE A 29 0.84 -13.30 -14.31
N ILE A 30 1.99 -12.62 -14.34
CA ILE A 30 2.07 -11.17 -14.62
C ILE A 30 1.44 -10.84 -15.98
N SER A 31 1.66 -11.67 -17.00
CA SER A 31 1.03 -11.46 -18.31
C SER A 31 -0.50 -11.58 -18.23
N ALA A 32 -1.02 -12.50 -17.42
CA ALA A 32 -2.46 -12.68 -17.23
C ALA A 32 -3.13 -11.50 -16.49
N THR A 33 -2.41 -10.80 -15.61
CA THR A 33 -2.97 -9.61 -14.92
C THR A 33 -3.26 -8.45 -15.87
N PHE A 34 -2.59 -8.43 -17.05
CA PHE A 34 -2.83 -7.46 -18.12
C PHE A 34 -3.95 -7.87 -19.10
N THR A 35 -4.76 -8.87 -18.76
CA THR A 35 -5.94 -9.23 -19.57
C THR A 35 -6.94 -8.07 -19.59
N PRO A 36 -7.27 -7.49 -20.76
CA PRO A 36 -8.21 -6.37 -20.84
C PRO A 36 -9.60 -6.73 -20.33
N GLY A 37 -10.26 -5.77 -19.70
CA GLY A 37 -11.64 -5.90 -19.23
C GLY A 37 -11.80 -6.47 -17.81
N ARG A 38 -10.71 -6.90 -17.15
CA ARG A 38 -10.77 -7.29 -15.74
C ARG A 38 -10.89 -6.08 -14.82
N THR A 39 -11.78 -6.13 -13.84
CA THR A 39 -12.08 -5.01 -12.92
C THR A 39 -12.07 -5.43 -11.44
N MET A 40 -11.59 -4.56 -10.56
CA MET A 40 -11.67 -4.65 -9.11
C MET A 40 -12.82 -3.79 -8.56
N LEU A 41 -12.94 -2.54 -9.03
CA LEU A 41 -13.93 -1.57 -8.53
C LEU A 41 -15.26 -1.62 -9.28
N GLY A 42 -15.27 -2.21 -10.47
CA GLY A 42 -16.31 -2.00 -11.46
C GLY A 42 -16.21 -0.62 -12.12
N ARG A 43 -16.58 -0.56 -13.41
CA ARG A 43 -16.49 0.65 -14.26
C ARG A 43 -17.08 1.91 -13.61
N ARG A 44 -18.26 1.79 -12.98
CA ARG A 44 -18.97 2.94 -12.38
C ARG A 44 -18.21 3.54 -11.19
N GLN A 45 -17.68 2.70 -10.31
CA GLN A 45 -16.96 3.17 -9.12
C GLN A 45 -15.60 3.74 -9.52
N LEU A 46 -14.91 3.13 -10.49
CA LEU A 46 -13.66 3.64 -11.04
C LEU A 46 -13.83 5.01 -11.70
N ASP A 47 -14.87 5.20 -12.53
CA ASP A 47 -15.15 6.50 -13.13
C ASP A 47 -15.55 7.55 -12.10
N GLY A 48 -16.34 7.17 -11.09
CA GLY A 48 -16.68 8.02 -9.96
C GLY A 48 -15.42 8.50 -9.23
N LEU A 49 -14.53 7.58 -8.85
CA LEU A 49 -13.28 7.90 -8.18
C LEU A 49 -12.40 8.86 -8.99
N LYS A 50 -12.22 8.62 -10.29
CA LYS A 50 -11.44 9.52 -11.15
C LYS A 50 -12.04 10.93 -11.19
N ALA A 51 -13.36 11.02 -11.38
CA ALA A 51 -14.05 12.31 -11.41
C ALA A 51 -13.96 13.04 -10.07
N ASP A 52 -14.12 12.33 -8.96
CA ASP A 52 -14.06 12.89 -7.61
C ASP A 52 -12.65 13.34 -7.22
N LEU A 53 -11.61 12.60 -7.64
CA LEU A 53 -10.21 13.00 -7.49
C LEU A 53 -9.90 14.29 -8.27
N GLN A 54 -10.35 14.38 -9.52
CA GLN A 54 -10.20 15.59 -10.33
C GLN A 54 -10.96 16.77 -9.70
N GLN A 55 -12.20 16.54 -9.28
CA GLN A 55 -13.00 17.58 -8.65
C GLN A 55 -12.36 18.09 -7.35
N ALA A 56 -11.74 17.22 -6.56
CA ALA A 56 -10.99 17.62 -5.37
C ALA A 56 -9.73 18.44 -5.72
N GLN A 57 -9.01 18.06 -6.77
CA GLN A 57 -7.88 18.83 -7.30
C GLN A 57 -8.33 20.23 -7.74
N ASP A 58 -9.39 20.33 -8.53
CA ASP A 58 -9.94 21.60 -9.03
C ASP A 58 -10.47 22.49 -7.89
N ASN A 59 -10.92 21.87 -6.81
CA ASN A 59 -11.36 22.54 -5.59
C ASN A 59 -10.21 23.02 -4.70
N GLY A 60 -8.95 22.76 -5.07
CA GLY A 60 -7.78 23.15 -4.29
C GLY A 60 -7.63 22.35 -2.99
N ILE A 61 -8.24 21.16 -2.91
CA ILE A 61 -8.04 20.27 -1.75
C ILE A 61 -6.62 19.71 -1.82
N THR A 62 -5.81 20.00 -0.81
CA THR A 62 -4.42 19.53 -0.74
C THR A 62 -4.38 18.01 -0.77
N TRP A 63 -4.83 17.34 0.29
CA TRP A 63 -4.71 15.90 0.47
C TRP A 63 -5.96 15.13 0.03
N LYS A 64 -5.78 14.10 -0.80
CA LYS A 64 -6.85 13.19 -1.26
C LYS A 64 -6.60 11.80 -0.70
N PHE A 65 -7.37 11.41 0.31
CA PHE A 65 -7.31 10.04 0.86
C PHE A 65 -8.30 9.11 0.16
N VAL A 66 -7.78 8.00 -0.37
CA VAL A 66 -8.53 6.90 -0.98
C VAL A 66 -8.45 5.69 -0.06
N PHE A 67 -9.56 5.30 0.54
CA PHE A 67 -9.67 4.14 1.42
C PHE A 67 -10.19 2.95 0.64
N ILE A 68 -9.47 1.83 0.76
CA ILE A 68 -9.76 0.58 0.06
C ILE A 68 -9.33 -0.60 0.92
N SER A 69 -9.93 -1.78 0.79
CA SER A 69 -9.51 -2.95 1.59
C SER A 69 -8.22 -3.58 1.07
N GLU A 70 -8.11 -3.77 -0.25
CA GLU A 70 -7.02 -4.51 -0.89
C GLU A 70 -5.89 -3.57 -1.30
N PRO A 71 -4.62 -3.98 -1.11
CA PRO A 71 -3.48 -3.18 -1.52
C PRO A 71 -3.46 -2.82 -3.00
N VAL A 72 -3.04 -1.58 -3.25
CA VAL A 72 -2.75 -0.99 -4.55
C VAL A 72 -1.25 -1.11 -4.89
N GLN A 73 -0.35 -1.11 -3.91
CA GLN A 73 1.08 -1.32 -4.15
C GLN A 73 1.39 -2.73 -4.67
N ASN A 74 2.58 -2.89 -5.25
CA ASN A 74 3.05 -4.19 -5.70
C ASN A 74 3.77 -4.93 -4.56
N PHE A 75 3.58 -6.25 -4.47
CA PHE A 75 4.30 -7.17 -3.58
C PHE A 75 4.89 -8.38 -4.34
N GLY A 76 4.71 -8.44 -5.65
CA GLY A 76 5.08 -9.59 -6.46
C GLY A 76 3.95 -10.61 -6.57
N ALA A 77 4.21 -11.71 -7.26
CA ALA A 77 3.14 -12.57 -7.79
C ALA A 77 2.36 -13.40 -6.74
N ILE A 78 2.88 -13.64 -5.52
CA ILE A 78 2.15 -14.41 -4.50
C ILE A 78 0.95 -13.63 -3.99
N ASN A 79 -0.21 -14.29 -4.00
CA ASN A 79 -1.50 -13.75 -3.56
C ASN A 79 -1.89 -12.45 -4.29
N ALA A 80 -1.23 -12.13 -5.41
CA ALA A 80 -1.50 -10.93 -6.19
C ALA A 80 -2.87 -11.01 -6.86
N GLU A 81 -3.43 -12.21 -7.03
CA GLU A 81 -4.75 -12.41 -7.63
C GLU A 81 -5.89 -11.77 -6.83
N ASP A 82 -5.72 -11.56 -5.51
CA ASP A 82 -6.68 -10.86 -4.65
C ASP A 82 -6.39 -9.36 -4.50
N ARG A 83 -5.22 -8.88 -4.95
CA ARG A 83 -4.81 -7.47 -4.87
C ARG A 83 -5.02 -6.75 -6.20
N PHE A 84 -4.84 -5.42 -6.24
CA PHE A 84 -4.87 -4.67 -7.51
C PHE A 84 -3.82 -5.14 -8.52
N GLU A 85 -2.72 -5.74 -8.08
CA GLU A 85 -1.74 -6.40 -8.95
C GLU A 85 -2.40 -7.42 -9.89
N GLY A 86 -3.40 -8.16 -9.39
CA GLY A 86 -4.19 -9.09 -10.16
C GLY A 86 -4.99 -8.40 -11.25
N TYR A 87 -5.42 -7.15 -11.03
CA TYR A 87 -6.26 -6.35 -11.94
C TYR A 87 -5.44 -5.21 -12.57
N ALA A 88 -4.24 -5.54 -13.07
CA ALA A 88 -3.23 -4.57 -13.46
C ALA A 88 -3.70 -3.55 -14.51
N VAL A 89 -4.59 -3.92 -15.44
CA VAL A 89 -5.14 -2.97 -16.42
C VAL A 89 -5.92 -1.84 -15.74
N GLU A 90 -6.83 -2.18 -14.82
CA GLU A 90 -7.62 -1.18 -14.08
C GLU A 90 -6.74 -0.39 -13.12
N ARG A 91 -5.81 -1.06 -12.43
CA ARG A 91 -4.80 -0.40 -11.57
C ARG A 91 -4.02 0.64 -12.37
N THR A 92 -3.53 0.26 -13.55
CA THR A 92 -2.80 1.16 -14.45
C THR A 92 -3.71 2.28 -14.93
N GLU A 93 -4.96 2.03 -15.29
CA GLU A 93 -5.90 3.09 -15.69
C GLU A 93 -6.05 4.17 -14.60
N LEU A 94 -6.25 3.76 -13.34
CA LEU A 94 -6.41 4.68 -12.20
C LEU A 94 -5.13 5.47 -11.94
N LEU A 95 -4.00 4.79 -11.79
CA LEU A 95 -2.71 5.41 -11.46
C LEU A 95 -2.19 6.30 -12.58
N GLN A 96 -2.37 5.87 -13.83
CA GLN A 96 -2.06 6.67 -15.01
C GLN A 96 -2.95 7.91 -15.08
N TYR A 97 -4.25 7.80 -14.77
CA TYR A 97 -5.14 8.96 -14.74
C TYR A 97 -4.67 10.00 -13.71
N ILE A 98 -4.30 9.58 -12.50
CA ILE A 98 -3.75 10.47 -11.47
C ILE A 98 -2.52 11.21 -12.01
N ALA A 99 -1.57 10.47 -12.59
CA ALA A 99 -0.32 11.02 -13.10
C ALA A 99 -0.55 11.99 -14.29
N GLN A 100 -1.35 11.58 -15.27
CA GLN A 100 -1.57 12.36 -16.51
C GLN A 100 -2.40 13.63 -16.30
N ASN A 101 -3.22 13.67 -15.25
CA ASN A 101 -4.03 14.84 -14.91
C ASN A 101 -3.38 15.68 -13.80
N ASN A 102 -2.13 15.40 -13.43
CA ASN A 102 -1.39 16.11 -12.38
C ASN A 102 -2.18 16.22 -11.06
N ILE A 103 -2.89 15.14 -10.69
CA ILE A 103 -3.63 15.07 -9.43
C ILE A 103 -2.61 14.77 -8.33
N THR A 104 -2.22 15.79 -7.56
CA THR A 104 -1.16 15.67 -6.56
C THR A 104 -1.70 15.30 -5.18
N ASN A 105 -0.81 14.79 -4.31
CA ASN A 105 -1.05 14.52 -2.89
C ASN A 105 -2.17 13.48 -2.65
N VAL A 106 -2.14 12.40 -3.44
CA VAL A 106 -3.05 11.26 -3.30
C VAL A 106 -2.42 10.22 -2.38
N VAL A 107 -3.14 9.84 -1.33
CA VAL A 107 -2.74 8.81 -0.37
C VAL A 107 -3.76 7.68 -0.43
N PHE A 108 -3.29 6.49 -0.76
CA PHE A 108 -4.09 5.28 -0.62
C PHE A 108 -3.92 4.73 0.80
N VAL A 109 -5.03 4.33 1.42
CA VAL A 109 -5.05 3.69 2.73
C VAL A 109 -5.69 2.32 2.55
N ALA A 110 -4.90 1.28 2.73
CA ALA A 110 -5.28 -0.11 2.49
C ALA A 110 -5.09 -1.00 3.72
N ALA A 111 -5.53 -2.25 3.66
CA ALA A 111 -5.37 -3.23 4.74
C ALA A 111 -5.08 -4.63 4.16
N ASP A 112 -5.76 -5.66 4.66
CA ASP A 112 -5.80 -7.06 4.19
C ASP A 112 -4.51 -7.89 4.38
N VAL A 113 -3.31 -7.34 4.17
CA VAL A 113 -2.07 -8.15 4.25
C VAL A 113 -1.59 -8.45 5.67
N HIS A 114 -2.26 -7.90 6.69
CA HIS A 114 -1.97 -8.13 8.12
C HIS A 114 -0.64 -7.55 8.63
N GLY A 115 -0.26 -6.39 8.11
CA GLY A 115 0.90 -5.62 8.56
C GLY A 115 0.90 -4.24 7.92
N THR A 116 1.67 -3.31 8.48
CA THR A 116 1.82 -1.97 7.92
C THR A 116 2.98 -1.94 6.93
N VAL A 117 2.72 -1.49 5.70
CA VAL A 117 3.74 -1.28 4.67
C VAL A 117 3.42 -0.01 3.89
N VAL A 118 4.46 0.81 3.66
CA VAL A 118 4.34 2.09 2.95
C VAL A 118 5.23 2.11 1.72
N ASN A 119 4.63 2.26 0.55
CA ASN A 119 5.32 2.33 -0.74
C ASN A 119 4.79 3.49 -1.58
N ASN A 120 5.66 4.06 -2.42
CA ASN A 120 5.20 4.87 -3.53
C ASN A 120 4.39 4.01 -4.52
N LEU A 121 3.48 4.64 -5.25
CA LEU A 121 2.69 3.96 -6.26
C LEU A 121 3.22 4.29 -7.65
N THR A 122 3.58 3.24 -8.38
CA THR A 122 3.96 3.30 -9.79
C THR A 122 3.03 2.44 -10.63
N TYR A 123 2.99 2.72 -11.94
CA TYR A 123 2.23 1.92 -12.90
C TYR A 123 3.08 1.53 -14.11
N GLN A 124 2.64 0.49 -14.82
CA GLN A 124 3.25 0.04 -16.06
C GLN A 124 2.16 -0.17 -17.12
N VAL A 125 2.46 0.18 -18.37
CA VAL A 125 1.49 0.10 -19.49
C VAL A 125 1.41 -1.28 -20.15
N GLY A 126 2.19 -2.24 -19.64
CA GLY A 126 2.17 -3.63 -20.09
C GLY A 126 3.09 -4.51 -19.24
N PRO A 127 3.02 -5.85 -19.42
CA PRO A 127 3.88 -6.78 -18.70
C PRO A 127 5.37 -6.48 -18.91
N GLY A 128 6.12 -6.36 -17.82
CA GLY A 128 7.58 -6.14 -17.84
C GLY A 128 8.02 -4.78 -18.43
N GLN A 129 7.08 -3.85 -18.65
CA GLN A 129 7.42 -2.49 -19.06
C GLN A 129 7.93 -1.67 -17.87
N PRO A 130 8.75 -0.63 -18.10
CA PRO A 130 9.24 0.22 -17.03
C PRO A 130 8.12 0.81 -16.17
N GLN A 131 8.36 0.88 -14.86
CA GLN A 131 7.49 1.59 -13.93
C GLN A 131 7.51 3.10 -14.21
N GLN A 132 6.34 3.71 -14.06
CA GLN A 132 6.12 5.14 -14.20
C GLN A 132 5.62 5.71 -12.86
N PRO A 133 6.27 6.77 -12.34
CA PRO A 133 5.88 7.35 -11.06
C PRO A 133 4.54 8.09 -11.16
N THR A 134 3.79 8.10 -10.06
CA THR A 134 2.52 8.84 -9.95
C THR A 134 2.57 10.04 -9.01
N GLY A 135 3.54 10.06 -8.09
CA GLY A 135 3.54 10.98 -6.93
C GLY A 135 2.53 10.62 -5.83
N ALA A 136 1.73 9.57 -6.03
CA ALA A 136 0.89 8.98 -4.98
C ALA A 136 1.68 7.92 -4.20
N PHE A 137 1.26 7.67 -2.97
CA PHE A 137 1.76 6.58 -2.15
C PHE A 137 0.63 5.86 -1.44
N GLU A 138 0.92 4.66 -0.97
CA GLU A 138 0.01 3.86 -0.18
C GLU A 138 0.56 3.64 1.22
N VAL A 139 -0.34 3.69 2.20
CA VAL A 139 -0.13 3.22 3.56
C VAL A 139 -1.08 2.06 3.80
N ILE A 140 -0.55 0.85 3.80
CA ILE A 140 -1.29 -0.30 4.31
C ILE A 140 -1.24 -0.21 5.84
N VAL A 141 -2.38 -0.37 6.50
CA VAL A 141 -2.47 -0.42 7.96
C VAL A 141 -2.56 -1.86 8.46
N GLY A 142 -1.81 -2.16 9.53
CA GLY A 142 -1.84 -3.45 10.20
C GLY A 142 -3.10 -3.67 11.06
N PRO A 143 -3.27 -4.89 11.59
CA PRO A 143 -4.41 -5.23 12.44
C PRO A 143 -4.30 -4.57 13.82
N ALA A 144 -5.43 -4.10 14.35
CA ALA A 144 -5.49 -3.42 15.65
C ALA A 144 -5.36 -4.37 16.86
N ALA A 145 -5.65 -5.65 16.67
CA ALA A 145 -5.71 -6.65 17.72
C ALA A 145 -5.36 -8.03 17.17
N PHE A 146 -5.44 -9.05 18.04
CA PHE A 146 -5.13 -10.43 17.70
C PHE A 146 -5.69 -10.86 16.34
N LEU A 147 -4.82 -11.50 15.58
CA LEU A 147 -5.12 -12.09 14.30
C LEU A 147 -4.19 -13.29 14.07
N ASP A 148 -4.78 -14.39 13.60
CA ASP A 148 -4.00 -15.51 13.12
C ASP A 148 -3.28 -15.12 11.81
N GLY A 149 -1.95 -15.08 11.87
CA GLY A 149 -1.11 -14.84 10.69
C GLY A 149 -0.83 -13.35 10.42
N LEU A 150 0.01 -12.74 11.26
CA LEU A 150 0.70 -11.49 10.95
C LEU A 150 1.53 -11.61 9.68
N PHE A 151 1.65 -10.52 8.93
CA PHE A 151 2.29 -10.53 7.62
C PHE A 151 3.75 -11.02 7.69
N GLY A 152 4.51 -10.55 8.68
CA GLY A 152 5.94 -10.87 8.82
C GLY A 152 6.20 -12.38 8.95
N PRO A 153 5.61 -13.06 9.96
CA PRO A 153 5.73 -14.51 10.10
C PRO A 153 5.24 -15.29 8.87
N VAL A 154 4.16 -14.84 8.22
CA VAL A 154 3.66 -15.49 6.99
C VAL A 154 4.70 -15.38 5.87
N VAL A 155 5.26 -14.19 5.63
CA VAL A 155 6.29 -13.98 4.60
C VAL A 155 7.55 -14.77 4.92
N ALA A 156 8.02 -14.79 6.18
CA ALA A 156 9.18 -15.59 6.58
C ALA A 156 9.02 -17.07 6.22
N ASN A 157 7.84 -17.63 6.51
CA ASN A 157 7.54 -19.04 6.26
C ASN A 157 7.43 -19.34 4.76
N LEU A 158 6.75 -18.47 3.99
CA LEU A 158 6.65 -18.62 2.54
C LEU A 158 8.02 -18.50 1.87
N ALA A 159 8.84 -17.54 2.29
CA ALA A 159 10.19 -17.35 1.77
C ALA A 159 11.09 -18.57 2.08
N PHE A 160 11.01 -19.12 3.28
CA PHE A 160 11.72 -20.36 3.64
C PHE A 160 11.26 -21.54 2.77
N GLN A 161 9.95 -21.75 2.62
CA GLN A 161 9.40 -22.82 1.77
C GLN A 161 9.78 -22.68 0.30
N ALA A 162 9.90 -21.44 -0.19
CA ALA A 162 10.33 -21.15 -1.55
C ALA A 162 11.86 -21.22 -1.74
N GLY A 163 12.63 -21.41 -0.68
CA GLY A 163 14.09 -21.39 -0.71
C GLY A 163 14.73 -20.01 -0.84
N LEU A 164 13.96 -18.93 -0.62
CA LEU A 164 14.46 -17.56 -0.54
C LEU A 164 15.11 -17.23 0.81
N LEU A 165 14.75 -17.99 1.85
CA LEU A 165 15.50 -18.03 3.10
C LEU A 165 16.04 -19.45 3.29
N SER A 166 17.33 -19.55 3.60
CA SER A 166 17.93 -20.80 4.08
C SER A 166 17.49 -21.13 5.51
N GLU A 167 17.77 -22.36 5.95
CA GLU A 167 17.52 -22.78 7.34
C GLU A 167 18.26 -21.90 8.35
N GLN A 168 19.48 -21.48 8.02
CA GLN A 168 20.28 -20.61 8.88
C GLN A 168 19.70 -19.20 8.96
N GLU A 169 19.24 -18.64 7.83
CA GLU A 169 18.62 -17.31 7.79
C GLU A 169 17.27 -17.30 8.50
N LYS A 170 16.46 -18.35 8.33
CA LYS A 170 15.19 -18.50 9.06
C LYS A 170 15.41 -18.63 10.56
N ALA A 171 16.39 -19.43 10.99
CA ALA A 171 16.76 -19.53 12.40
C ALA A 171 17.28 -18.19 12.94
N PHE A 172 18.09 -17.46 12.17
CA PHE A 172 18.56 -16.13 12.55
C PHE A 172 17.38 -15.16 12.72
N TYR A 173 16.45 -15.13 11.77
CA TYR A 173 15.22 -14.34 11.86
C TYR A 173 14.44 -14.63 13.16
N ASP A 174 14.31 -15.89 13.57
CA ASP A 174 13.55 -16.25 14.77
C ASP A 174 14.18 -15.72 16.07
N THR A 175 15.50 -15.49 16.09
CA THR A 175 16.24 -14.91 17.22
C THR A 175 16.18 -13.38 17.30
N GLN A 176 15.75 -12.69 16.23
CA GLN A 176 15.75 -11.24 16.19
C GLN A 176 14.64 -10.63 17.06
N ASN A 177 14.87 -9.39 17.48
CA ASN A 177 13.79 -8.55 17.98
C ASN A 177 12.83 -8.15 16.84
N GLN A 178 11.69 -7.57 17.20
CA GLN A 178 10.64 -7.10 16.28
C GLN A 178 11.20 -6.29 15.08
N ALA A 179 12.02 -5.27 15.35
CA ALA A 179 12.59 -4.42 14.31
C ALA A 179 13.56 -5.18 13.38
N GLY A 180 14.37 -6.09 13.94
CA GLY A 180 15.25 -6.94 13.15
C GLY A 180 14.47 -7.93 12.28
N LYS A 181 13.35 -8.46 12.79
CA LYS A 181 12.44 -9.30 12.00
C LYS A 181 11.81 -8.50 10.86
N ASP A 182 11.28 -7.31 11.12
CA ASP A 182 10.75 -6.40 10.09
C ASP A 182 11.80 -6.11 9.00
N ALA A 183 13.05 -5.83 9.40
CA ALA A 183 14.13 -5.54 8.46
C ALA A 183 14.47 -6.74 7.54
N ILE A 184 14.48 -7.96 8.07
CA ILE A 184 14.69 -9.17 7.26
C ILE A 184 13.53 -9.37 6.29
N ILE A 185 12.29 -9.17 6.74
CA ILE A 185 11.11 -9.28 5.86
C ILE A 185 11.16 -8.23 4.76
N LYS A 186 11.53 -6.98 5.10
CA LYS A 186 11.75 -5.94 4.10
C LYS A 186 12.76 -6.36 3.03
N GLN A 187 13.90 -6.94 3.43
CA GLN A 187 14.92 -7.43 2.48
C GLN A 187 14.38 -8.53 1.56
N VAL A 188 13.60 -9.47 2.09
CA VAL A 188 12.96 -10.52 1.28
C VAL A 188 11.99 -9.92 0.27
N ILE A 189 11.14 -9.00 0.69
CA ILE A 189 10.17 -8.36 -0.20
C ILE A 189 10.89 -7.49 -1.24
N ASP A 190 11.86 -6.67 -0.84
CA ASP A 190 12.65 -5.83 -1.75
C ASP A 190 13.37 -6.67 -2.82
N HIS A 191 13.88 -7.86 -2.45
CA HIS A 191 14.47 -8.78 -3.42
C HIS A 191 13.45 -9.23 -4.48
N ILE A 192 12.22 -9.55 -4.06
CA ILE A 192 11.12 -9.93 -4.96
C ILE A 192 10.70 -8.75 -5.84
N LEU A 193 10.58 -7.55 -5.27
CA LEU A 193 10.19 -6.33 -5.97
C LEU A 193 11.20 -5.96 -7.05
N VAL A 194 12.50 -5.95 -6.72
CA VAL A 194 13.57 -5.67 -7.66
C VAL A 194 13.61 -6.70 -8.79
N ALA A 195 13.44 -7.99 -8.47
CA ALA A 195 13.36 -9.04 -9.49
C ALA A 195 12.14 -8.87 -10.43
N GLY A 196 11.04 -8.29 -9.92
CA GLY A 196 9.85 -7.94 -10.69
C GLY A 196 9.93 -6.60 -11.44
N GLY A 197 11.02 -5.84 -11.28
CA GLY A 197 11.16 -4.50 -11.86
C GLY A 197 10.31 -3.42 -11.17
N TYR A 198 9.99 -3.62 -9.89
CA TYR A 198 9.26 -2.66 -9.05
C TYR A 198 10.20 -1.88 -8.14
N ASP A 199 9.72 -0.74 -7.65
CA ASP A 199 10.41 0.02 -6.61
C ASP A 199 10.41 -0.76 -5.29
N THR A 200 11.47 -0.61 -4.50
CA THR A 200 11.61 -1.23 -3.17
C THR A 200 10.70 -0.55 -2.16
N ILE A 201 10.48 -1.21 -1.01
CA ILE A 201 9.65 -0.64 0.04
C ILE A 201 10.20 0.69 0.55
N GLY A 202 9.29 1.66 0.69
CA GLY A 202 9.54 2.99 1.20
C GLY A 202 9.22 4.09 0.19
N LEU A 203 9.61 5.32 0.55
CA LEU A 203 9.40 6.51 -0.27
C LEU A 203 10.72 7.11 -0.78
N ASP A 204 11.86 6.54 -0.40
CA ASP A 204 13.18 7.03 -0.79
C ASP A 204 13.38 6.90 -2.30
N GLY A 205 13.82 7.99 -2.95
CA GLY A 205 14.03 8.02 -4.40
C GLY A 205 12.76 8.03 -5.26
N SER A 206 11.57 8.02 -4.65
CA SER A 206 10.28 8.01 -5.38
C SER A 206 9.90 9.35 -6.02
N GLY A 207 10.59 10.45 -5.65
CA GLY A 207 10.22 11.82 -6.01
C GLY A 207 9.15 12.44 -5.10
N ILE A 208 8.62 11.69 -4.13
CA ILE A 208 7.75 12.22 -3.07
C ILE A 208 8.64 12.88 -2.02
N ASP A 209 8.32 14.12 -1.64
CA ASP A 209 9.05 14.85 -0.59
C ASP A 209 8.67 14.34 0.79
N ALA A 210 9.19 13.15 1.12
CA ALA A 210 8.97 12.46 2.38
C ALA A 210 10.26 12.39 3.20
N THR A 211 10.12 12.47 4.53
CA THR A 211 11.22 12.27 5.48
C THR A 211 10.79 11.26 6.53
N LEU A 212 11.53 10.14 6.62
CA LEU A 212 11.37 9.19 7.71
C LEU A 212 11.89 9.82 9.02
N VAL A 213 11.02 9.96 10.01
CA VAL A 213 11.33 10.58 11.30
C VAL A 213 11.80 9.54 12.31
N SER A 214 11.11 8.40 12.36
CA SER A 214 11.49 7.28 13.22
C SER A 214 11.04 5.95 12.63
N GLY A 215 11.79 4.90 12.93
CA GLY A 215 11.42 3.55 12.53
C GLY A 215 11.78 3.21 11.08
N ASP A 216 10.84 2.63 10.35
CA ASP A 216 10.93 2.19 8.94
C ASP A 216 9.52 2.20 8.34
N TYR A 217 9.41 2.04 7.03
CA TYR A 217 8.18 1.94 6.25
C TYR A 217 7.53 0.54 6.31
N VAL A 218 8.08 -0.41 7.09
CA VAL A 218 7.56 -1.78 7.29
C VAL A 218 7.36 -2.08 8.77
N ARG A 219 6.14 -2.41 9.19
CA ARG A 219 5.81 -2.92 10.53
C ARG A 219 4.86 -4.11 10.44
N VAL A 220 5.42 -5.31 10.43
CA VAL A 220 4.70 -6.54 10.05
C VAL A 220 4.70 -7.59 11.15
N HIS A 221 5.15 -7.21 12.36
CA HIS A 221 5.18 -8.05 13.56
C HIS A 221 4.45 -7.42 14.76
N LYS A 222 3.72 -6.32 14.54
CA LYS A 222 3.01 -5.54 15.57
C LYS A 222 1.52 -5.49 15.28
N TYR A 223 0.72 -5.38 16.33
CA TYR A 223 -0.66 -4.89 16.23
C TYR A 223 -0.69 -3.39 16.50
N GLY A 224 -1.67 -2.67 15.97
CA GLY A 224 -1.86 -1.26 16.29
C GLY A 224 -2.68 -0.49 15.25
N TRP A 225 -2.41 0.82 15.14
CA TRP A 225 -3.14 1.70 14.23
C TRP A 225 -2.21 2.76 13.64
N THR A 226 -2.67 3.40 12.57
CA THR A 226 -1.96 4.52 11.93
C THR A 226 -2.81 5.79 12.00
N GLU A 227 -2.19 6.87 12.44
CA GLU A 227 -2.75 8.21 12.48
C GLU A 227 -2.21 9.07 11.33
N PHE A 228 -3.08 9.89 10.75
CA PHE A 228 -2.76 10.86 9.71
C PHE A 228 -3.09 12.26 10.24
N ALA A 229 -2.07 13.07 10.49
CA ALA A 229 -2.22 14.44 10.97
C ALA A 229 -1.73 15.42 9.90
N ILE A 230 -2.54 16.44 9.58
CA ILE A 230 -2.17 17.49 8.63
C ILE A 230 -1.97 18.78 9.41
N ASP A 231 -0.78 19.37 9.29
CA ASP A 231 -0.51 20.69 9.87
C ASP A 231 -1.34 21.76 9.15
N GLU A 232 -2.07 22.58 9.90
CA GLU A 232 -3.02 23.55 9.32
C GLU A 232 -2.32 24.59 8.45
N ALA A 233 -1.13 25.06 8.86
CA ALA A 233 -0.43 26.16 8.22
C ALA A 233 0.42 25.71 7.02
N THR A 234 1.20 24.65 7.20
CA THR A 234 2.14 24.14 6.20
C THR A 234 1.54 23.08 5.31
N GLN A 235 0.41 22.49 5.71
CA GLN A 235 -0.21 21.34 5.06
C GLN A 235 0.70 20.09 5.02
N GLN A 236 1.77 20.04 5.83
CA GLN A 236 2.59 18.85 5.96
C GLN A 236 1.77 17.71 6.57
N LEU A 237 1.83 16.53 5.94
CA LEU A 237 1.19 15.32 6.45
C LEU A 237 2.19 14.56 7.32
N THR A 238 1.84 14.33 8.58
CA THR A 238 2.53 13.39 9.47
C THR A 238 1.76 12.09 9.53
N VAL A 239 2.44 10.98 9.24
CA VAL A 239 1.88 9.63 9.35
C VAL A 239 2.58 8.93 10.51
N THR A 240 1.83 8.56 11.54
CA THR A 240 2.35 7.91 12.75
C THR A 240 1.70 6.55 12.92
N THR A 241 2.48 5.48 12.93
CA THR A 241 2.00 4.14 13.28
C THR A 241 2.35 3.84 14.72
N TYR A 242 1.32 3.57 15.52
CA TYR A 242 1.43 3.10 16.89
C TYR A 242 1.33 1.58 16.92
N GLY A 243 2.09 0.94 17.81
CA GLY A 243 2.10 -0.51 17.93
C GLY A 243 2.17 -1.01 19.36
N ILE A 244 1.60 -2.18 19.58
CA ILE A 244 1.69 -2.99 20.81
C ILE A 244 2.34 -4.34 20.51
N GLU A 245 2.77 -5.07 21.54
CA GLU A 245 3.28 -6.42 21.33
C GLU A 245 2.15 -7.37 20.88
N PRO A 246 2.44 -8.26 19.92
CA PRO A 246 1.47 -9.25 19.48
C PRO A 246 1.22 -10.26 20.61
N TYR A 247 -0.02 -10.69 20.70
CA TYR A 247 -0.51 -11.71 21.64
C TYR A 247 -1.40 -12.70 20.87
N GLY A 248 -1.49 -13.95 21.35
CA GLY A 248 -2.42 -14.94 20.85
C GLY A 248 -3.79 -14.91 21.57
N TYR A 249 -4.77 -15.63 21.02
CA TYR A 249 -6.07 -15.78 21.68
C TYR A 249 -5.97 -16.46 23.04
N ASP A 250 -5.18 -17.53 23.14
CA ASP A 250 -4.98 -18.26 24.40
C ASP A 250 -4.23 -17.40 25.44
N ASP A 251 -3.26 -16.58 24.99
CA ASP A 251 -2.57 -15.61 25.85
C ASP A 251 -3.58 -14.58 26.43
N PHE A 252 -4.50 -14.09 25.58
CA PHE A 252 -5.57 -13.19 26.01
C PHE A 252 -6.51 -13.81 27.03
N LEU A 253 -6.88 -15.08 26.86
CA LEU A 253 -7.72 -15.77 27.84
C LEU A 253 -6.97 -16.02 29.16
N ALA A 254 -5.66 -16.22 29.11
CA ALA A 254 -4.84 -16.47 30.28
C ALA A 254 -4.57 -15.19 31.10
N ASP A 255 -4.36 -14.04 30.43
CA ASP A 255 -4.05 -12.77 31.07
C ASP A 255 -4.64 -11.55 30.32
N PRO A 256 -5.96 -11.34 30.41
CA PRO A 256 -6.63 -10.26 29.70
C PRO A 256 -6.22 -8.87 30.24
N GLU A 257 -5.90 -8.76 31.53
CA GLU A 257 -5.52 -7.49 32.16
C GLU A 257 -4.19 -6.99 31.60
N THR A 258 -3.16 -7.83 31.50
CA THR A 258 -1.88 -7.41 30.89
C THR A 258 -2.05 -7.01 29.42
N ILE A 259 -2.90 -7.72 28.66
CA ILE A 259 -3.09 -7.43 27.23
C ILE A 259 -3.87 -6.14 26.99
N ILE A 260 -4.94 -5.88 27.74
CA ILE A 260 -5.75 -4.66 27.59
C ILE A 260 -4.97 -3.42 28.06
N ASN A 261 -4.07 -3.57 29.03
CA ASN A 261 -3.26 -2.48 29.58
C ASN A 261 -1.90 -2.33 28.88
N GLN A 262 -1.68 -2.92 27.70
CA GLN A 262 -0.46 -2.66 26.93
C GLN A 262 -0.39 -1.18 26.49
N ASP A 263 0.77 -0.56 26.72
CA ASP A 263 1.04 0.82 26.29
C ASP A 263 1.44 0.86 24.80
N PRO A 264 0.68 1.52 23.92
CA PRO A 264 1.06 1.69 22.53
C PRO A 264 2.25 2.63 22.39
N VAL A 265 3.22 2.27 21.55
CA VAL A 265 4.41 3.09 21.26
C VAL A 265 4.45 3.46 19.79
N VAL A 266 5.08 4.60 19.46
CA VAL A 266 5.35 4.94 18.06
C VAL A 266 6.35 3.93 17.51
N VAL A 267 5.91 3.12 16.55
CA VAL A 267 6.75 2.14 15.88
C VAL A 267 7.29 2.67 14.56
N SER A 268 6.57 3.57 13.88
CA SER A 268 7.02 4.23 12.65
C SER A 268 6.42 5.62 12.56
N GLN A 269 7.20 6.59 12.10
CA GLN A 269 6.71 7.93 11.78
C GLN A 269 7.47 8.51 10.59
N PHE A 270 6.74 9.11 9.66
CA PHE A 270 7.30 9.90 8.58
C PHE A 270 6.42 11.12 8.31
N VAL A 271 7.02 12.12 7.67
CA VAL A 271 6.32 13.33 7.22
C VAL A 271 6.41 13.44 5.70
N VAL A 272 5.40 14.05 5.08
CA VAL A 272 5.35 14.33 3.65
C VAL A 272 4.94 15.78 3.43
N ASN A 273 5.77 16.53 2.70
CA ASN A 273 5.40 17.88 2.28
C ASN A 273 4.46 17.80 1.06
N PRO A 274 3.41 18.63 0.99
CA PRO A 274 2.51 18.62 -0.14
C PRO A 274 3.21 19.14 -1.39
N SER A 275 3.02 18.44 -2.50
CA SER A 275 3.40 18.92 -3.82
C SER A 275 2.47 20.04 -4.24
N ALA A 276 3.03 21.17 -4.66
CA ALA A 276 2.26 22.26 -5.27
C ALA A 276 1.68 21.76 -6.60
N GLY A 277 0.37 21.50 -6.65
CA GLY A 277 -0.31 21.34 -7.94
C GLY A 277 -0.18 22.64 -8.72
N GLU A 278 -0.05 22.57 -10.05
CA GLU A 278 -0.11 23.79 -10.87
C GLU A 278 -1.41 24.52 -10.54
N SER A 279 -1.29 25.77 -10.07
CA SER A 279 -2.44 26.58 -9.71
C SER A 279 -3.18 26.97 -10.98
N VAL A 280 -4.28 26.27 -11.27
CA VAL A 280 -5.20 26.71 -12.33
C VAL A 280 -5.83 28.01 -11.85
N SER A 281 -5.37 29.14 -12.38
CA SER A 281 -5.94 30.45 -12.10
C SER A 281 -7.43 30.41 -12.40
N ARG A 282 -8.27 30.49 -11.37
CA ARG A 282 -9.72 30.57 -11.56
C ARG A 282 -10.06 31.90 -12.22
N VAL A 283 -10.20 31.91 -13.54
CA VAL A 283 -10.91 32.98 -14.24
C VAL A 283 -12.39 32.74 -13.97
N TYR A 284 -12.91 33.40 -12.93
CA TYR A 284 -14.35 33.53 -12.75
C TYR A 284 -14.91 34.30 -13.95
N LEU A 285 -15.49 33.60 -14.91
CA LEU A 285 -16.32 34.23 -15.91
C LEU A 285 -17.61 34.72 -15.22
N PRO A 286 -18.00 35.99 -15.39
CA PRO A 286 -19.20 36.53 -14.75
C PRO A 286 -20.44 35.77 -15.22
N LEU A 287 -21.31 35.45 -14.26
CA LEU A 287 -22.62 34.84 -14.51
C LEU A 287 -23.39 35.69 -15.53
N ILE A 288 -23.71 35.09 -16.68
CA ILE A 288 -24.68 35.65 -17.62
C ILE A 288 -26.06 35.47 -16.98
N THR A 289 -26.58 36.51 -16.34
CA THR A 289 -28.00 36.57 -15.99
C THR A 289 -28.79 36.71 -17.29
N ARG A 290 -29.54 35.68 -17.66
CA ARG A 290 -30.56 35.79 -18.71
C ARG A 290 -31.76 36.52 -18.12
N ASN A 291 -32.14 37.64 -18.75
CA ASN A 291 -33.43 38.31 -18.57
C ASN A 291 -34.56 37.44 -19.14
#